data_AF-A0A842SQP4-F1
#
_entry.id   AF-A0A842SQP4-F1
#
_cell.length_a   1.000
_cell.length_b   1.000
_cell.length_c   1.000
_cell.angle_alpha   90.00
_cell.angle_beta   90.00
_cell.angle_gamma   90.00
#
_symmetry.space_group_name_H-M   'P 1'
#
loop_
_entity.id
_entity.type
_entity.pdbx_description
1 polymer ?
#
loop_
_entity_poly.entity_id
_entity_poly.type
_entity_poly.pdbx_seq_one_letter_code
_entity_poly.pdbx_strand_id
1 'polypeptide(L)'
;MTLKIPANLQKYVVLSEEGDIVDRFKCPIEGCKFTTRLGPGAVRMHILIKADPKVEGRYDKQHEEFAKNAEILDMDYVKTLAEFPRKEISD
;
A
#
# COMPACT_ATOMS: atom_id res chain seq x y z
N MET A 1 5.22 19.12 11.01
CA MET A 1 4.45 19.55 9.82
C MET A 1 3.82 18.31 9.22
N THR A 2 2.52 18.28 8.95
CA THR A 2 1.87 17.08 8.40
C THR A 2 2.29 16.87 6.94
N LEU A 3 2.64 15.64 6.58
CA LEU A 3 2.93 15.26 5.20
C LEU A 3 1.72 15.51 4.30
N LYS A 4 1.96 16.20 3.19
CA LYS A 4 0.93 16.45 2.17
C LYS A 4 0.94 15.32 1.14
N ILE A 5 0.38 14.18 1.53
CA ILE A 5 0.21 13.04 0.62
C ILE A 5 -1.02 13.28 -0.26
N PRO A 6 -0.95 13.05 -1.59
CA PRO A 6 -2.09 13.16 -2.50
C PRO A 6 -3.29 12.34 -2.01
N ALA A 7 -4.50 12.90 -2.12
CA ALA A 7 -5.71 12.30 -1.55
C ALA A 7 -5.97 10.86 -2.03
N ASN A 8 -5.70 10.57 -3.30
CA ASN A 8 -5.81 9.23 -3.88
C ASN A 8 -4.79 8.23 -3.32
N LEU A 9 -3.68 8.71 -2.74
CA LEU A 9 -2.60 7.88 -2.18
C LEU A 9 -2.68 7.72 -0.65
N GLN A 10 -3.45 8.56 0.03
CA GLN A 10 -3.61 8.50 1.50
C GLN A 10 -4.13 7.13 1.98
N LYS A 11 -4.95 6.45 1.17
CA LYS A 11 -5.48 5.10 1.47
C LYS A 11 -4.39 4.03 1.62
N TYR A 12 -3.18 4.27 1.14
CA TYR A 12 -2.05 3.32 1.18
C TYR A 12 -1.08 3.55 2.34
N VAL A 13 -1.28 4.57 3.15
CA VAL A 13 -0.33 4.94 4.20
C VAL A 13 -0.95 4.96 5.58
N VAL A 14 -0.10 4.77 6.57
CA VAL A 14 -0.33 5.04 7.99
C VAL A 14 0.77 6.01 8.39
N LEU A 15 0.38 7.20 8.83
CA LEU A 15 1.31 8.22 9.29
C LEU A 15 1.71 7.98 10.75
N SER A 16 2.82 8.58 11.18
CA SER A 16 3.17 8.75 12.60
C SER A 16 2.10 9.54 13.35
N GLU A 17 2.13 9.51 14.68
CA GLU A 17 1.26 10.33 15.52
C GLU A 17 1.40 11.84 15.21
N GLU A 18 2.61 12.27 14.89
CA GLU A 18 2.93 13.66 14.51
C GLU A 18 2.56 13.98 13.05
N GLY A 19 2.26 12.96 12.24
CA GLY A 19 1.84 13.08 10.85
C GLY A 19 2.97 13.50 9.89
N ASP A 20 4.22 13.47 10.35
CA ASP A 20 5.40 14.02 9.67
C ASP A 20 6.20 12.96 8.87
N ILE A 21 5.97 11.67 9.16
CA ILE A 21 6.55 10.54 8.43
C ILE A 21 5.51 9.45 8.18
N VAL A 22 5.77 8.60 7.18
CA VAL A 22 5.02 7.36 6.97
C VAL A 22 5.53 6.28 7.95
N ASP A 23 4.72 5.83 8.91
CA ASP A 23 5.07 4.70 9.80
C ASP A 23 4.96 3.36 9.04
N ARG A 24 3.89 3.17 8.27
CA ARG A 24 3.63 1.94 7.50
C ARG A 24 2.89 2.23 6.21
N PHE A 25 3.06 1.32 5.25
CA PHE A 25 2.17 1.20 4.09
C PHE A 25 1.12 0.13 4.36
N LYS A 26 -0.10 0.31 3.88
CA LYS A 26 -1.24 -0.59 4.11
C LYS A 26 -1.98 -0.92 2.81
N CYS A 27 -2.62 -2.09 2.79
CA CYS A 27 -3.59 -2.40 1.73
C CYS A 27 -4.83 -1.50 1.89
N PRO A 28 -5.36 -0.89 0.82
CA PRO A 28 -6.53 -0.02 0.89
C PRO A 28 -7.86 -0.79 0.90
N ILE A 29 -7.85 -2.10 0.62
CA ILE A 29 -9.05 -2.92 0.52
C ILE A 29 -9.62 -3.15 1.92
N GLU A 30 -10.90 -2.83 2.09
CA GLU A 30 -11.60 -2.97 3.37
C GLU A 30 -11.54 -4.42 3.90
N GLY A 31 -11.26 -4.57 5.19
CA GLY A 31 -11.10 -5.89 5.83
C GLY A 31 -9.72 -6.54 5.65
N CYS A 32 -8.86 -6.05 4.74
CA CYS A 32 -7.50 -6.54 4.62
C CYS A 32 -6.57 -5.89 5.66
N LYS A 33 -6.00 -6.70 6.56
CA LYS A 33 -5.11 -6.23 7.65
C LYS A 33 -3.63 -6.12 7.24
N PHE A 34 -3.32 -6.25 5.95
CA PHE A 34 -1.94 -6.23 5.48
C PHE A 34 -1.33 -4.83 5.66
N THR A 35 -0.22 -4.77 6.40
CA THR A 35 0.61 -3.58 6.54
C THR A 35 2.08 -3.96 6.44
N THR A 36 2.93 -3.03 6.01
CA THR A 36 4.36 -3.29 5.80
C THR A 36 5.18 -2.02 5.98
N ARG A 37 6.43 -2.19 6.42
CA ARG A 37 7.45 -1.13 6.45
C ARG A 37 8.43 -1.20 5.27
N LEU A 38 8.35 -2.26 4.46
CA LEU A 38 9.27 -2.48 3.33
C LEU A 38 9.11 -1.45 2.22
N GLY A 39 7.93 -0.83 2.10
CA GLY A 39 7.64 0.20 1.11
C GLY A 39 6.35 -0.06 0.32
N PRO A 40 5.95 0.90 -0.53
CA PRO A 40 4.71 0.82 -1.32
C PRO A 40 4.74 -0.32 -2.36
N GLY A 41 5.93 -0.70 -2.84
CA GLY A 41 6.10 -1.84 -3.75
C GLY A 41 5.65 -3.17 -3.15
N ALA A 42 5.81 -3.36 -1.83
CA ALA A 42 5.34 -4.56 -1.13
C ALA A 42 3.81 -4.59 -1.04
N VAL A 43 3.14 -3.44 -0.91
CA VAL A 43 1.67 -3.34 -0.97
C VAL A 43 1.17 -3.68 -2.37
N ARG A 44 1.81 -3.13 -3.41
CA ARG A 44 1.48 -3.48 -4.80
C ARG A 44 1.59 -4.99 -5.05
N MET A 45 2.70 -5.60 -4.63
CA MET A 45 2.91 -7.05 -4.79
C MET A 45 1.88 -7.86 -4.02
N HIS A 46 1.55 -7.45 -2.79
CA HIS A 46 0.50 -8.07 -1.99
C HIS A 46 -0.85 -8.11 -2.73
N ILE A 47 -1.25 -6.98 -3.34
CA ILE A 47 -2.50 -6.89 -4.10
C ILE A 47 -2.49 -7.84 -5.30
N LEU A 48 -1.39 -7.85 -6.07
CA LEU A 48 -1.27 -8.72 -7.25
C LEU A 48 -1.30 -10.21 -6.89
N ILE A 49 -0.61 -10.62 -5.82
CA ILE A 49 -0.61 -12.01 -5.36
C ILE A 49 -2.02 -12.45 -4.94
N LYS A 50 -2.75 -11.60 -4.22
CA LYS A 50 -4.13 -11.92 -3.81
C LYS A 50 -5.14 -11.84 -4.94
N ALA A 51 -4.87 -11.05 -5.97
CA ALA A 51 -5.72 -10.94 -7.15
C ALA A 51 -5.60 -12.14 -8.10
N ASP A 52 -4.51 -12.90 -8.03
CA ASP A 52 -4.26 -14.01 -8.95
C ASP A 52 -4.95 -15.30 -8.47
N PRO A 53 -5.98 -15.81 -9.18
CA PRO A 53 -6.66 -17.06 -8.83
C PRO A 53 -5.76 -18.29 -8.92
N LYS A 54 -4.60 -18.20 -9.58
CA LYS A 54 -3.60 -19.29 -9.64
C LYS A 54 -2.81 -19.43 -8.35
N VAL A 55 -2.82 -18.42 -7.46
CA VAL A 55 -2.14 -18.49 -6.17
C VAL A 55 -3.09 -19.09 -5.13
N GLU A 56 -3.06 -20.42 -5.04
CA GLU A 56 -3.88 -21.18 -4.11
C GLU A 56 -3.67 -20.75 -2.65
N GLY A 57 -4.76 -20.67 -1.88
CA GLY A 57 -4.76 -20.30 -0.47
C GLY A 57 -4.51 -18.82 -0.16
N ARG A 58 -4.26 -17.98 -1.18
CA ARG A 58 -4.09 -16.52 -1.02
C ARG A 58 -5.03 -15.69 -1.88
N TYR A 59 -5.62 -16.27 -2.92
CA TYR A 59 -6.61 -15.60 -3.75
C TYR A 59 -7.75 -14.98 -2.92
N ASP A 60 -8.12 -13.77 -3.28
CA ASP A 60 -9.23 -13.02 -2.71
C ASP A 60 -9.95 -12.22 -3.80
N LYS A 61 -11.28 -12.38 -3.87
CA LYS A 61 -12.10 -11.77 -4.91
C LYS A 61 -12.08 -10.23 -4.87
N GLN A 62 -12.01 -9.63 -3.67
CA GLN A 62 -11.95 -8.16 -3.57
C GLN A 62 -10.63 -7.62 -4.11
N HIS A 63 -9.52 -8.34 -3.91
CA HIS A 63 -8.22 -7.97 -4.48
C HIS A 63 -8.22 -8.11 -6.01
N GLU A 64 -8.90 -9.12 -6.57
CA GLU A 64 -9.07 -9.26 -8.01
C GLU A 64 -9.89 -8.10 -8.61
N GLU A 65 -11.03 -7.77 -8.02
CA GLU A 65 -11.88 -6.65 -8.47
C GLU A 65 -11.15 -5.31 -8.38
N PHE A 66 -10.45 -5.07 -7.27
CA PHE A 66 -9.62 -3.89 -7.10
C PHE A 66 -8.51 -3.80 -8.17
N ALA A 67 -7.88 -4.94 -8.49
CA ALA A 67 -6.85 -5.00 -9.51
C ALA A 67 -7.39 -4.71 -10.92
N LYS A 68 -8.61 -5.15 -11.24
CA LYS A 68 -9.24 -4.93 -12.55
C LYS A 68 -9.66 -3.48 -12.79
N ASN A 69 -10.01 -2.75 -11.73
CA ASN A 69 -10.52 -1.36 -11.83
C ASN A 69 -9.42 -0.31 -12.09
N ALA A 70 -8.18 -0.71 -12.42
CA ALA A 70 -7.02 0.15 -12.63
C ALA A 70 -6.63 1.05 -11.44
N GLU A 71 -7.28 0.93 -10.28
CA GLU A 71 -6.92 1.61 -9.02
C GLU A 71 -5.67 1.02 -8.33
N ILE A 72 -4.93 0.16 -9.03
CA ILE A 72 -3.67 -0.39 -8.52
C ILE A 72 -2.66 0.75 -8.35
N LEU A 73 -1.83 0.63 -7.32
CA LEU A 73 -0.54 1.32 -7.24
C LEU A 73 0.29 1.04 -8.51
N ASP A 74 0.15 1.90 -9.52
CA ASP A 74 1.03 1.88 -10.69
C ASP A 74 2.46 2.26 -10.27
N MET A 75 3.39 2.15 -11.21
CA MET A 75 4.80 2.40 -10.90
C MET A 75 5.08 3.86 -10.54
N ASP A 76 4.26 4.81 -10.99
CA ASP A 76 4.45 6.22 -10.69
C ASP A 76 3.95 6.54 -9.28
N TYR A 77 2.79 6.00 -8.89
CA TYR A 77 2.30 6.07 -7.52
C TYR A 77 3.23 5.40 -6.52
N VAL A 78 3.83 4.26 -6.89
CA VAL A 78 4.85 3.58 -6.05
C VAL A 78 6.06 4.49 -5.84
N LYS A 79 6.55 5.16 -6.89
CA LYS A 79 7.66 6.11 -6.79
C LYS A 79 7.30 7.32 -5.92
N THR A 80 6.15 7.95 -6.18
CA THR A 80 5.68 9.09 -5.39
C THR A 80 5.55 8.73 -3.91
N LEU A 81 4.98 7.56 -3.57
CA LEU A 81 4.91 7.11 -2.18
C LEU A 81 6.28 6.80 -1.56
N ALA A 82 7.25 6.37 -2.37
CA ALA A 82 8.59 6.04 -1.91
C ALA A 82 9.46 7.27 -1.60
N GLU A 83 9.12 8.44 -2.13
CA GLU A 83 9.82 9.72 -1.92
C GLU A 83 9.50 10.37 -0.57
N PHE A 84 8.38 10.02 0.07
CA PHE A 84 8.02 10.56 1.38
C PHE A 84 8.93 10.02 2.48
N PRO A 85 9.26 10.83 3.51
CA PRO A 85 10.02 10.37 4.64
C PRO A 85 9.24 9.27 5.37
N ARG A 86 9.93 8.18 5.71
CA ARG A 86 9.32 6.98 6.27
C ARG A 86 10.17 6.42 7.39
N LYS A 87 9.53 5.73 8.32
CA LYS A 87 10.23 5.05 9.40
C LYS A 87 11.08 3.92 8.82
N GLU A 88 12.38 4.01 8.99
CA GLU A 88 13.30 2.95 8.58
C GLU A 88 13.05 1.69 9.42
N ILE A 89 13.32 0.53 8.82
CA ILE A 89 13.38 -0.71 9.56
C ILE A 89 14.74 -0.67 10.26
N SER A 90 14.76 -0.20 11.51
CA SER A 90 15.91 -0.40 12.37
C SER A 90 16.06 -1.90 12.61
N ASP A 91 17.23 -2.45 12.26
CA ASP A 91 17.67 -3.81 12.63
C ASP A 91 17.71 -3.99 14.15
#